data_AF-A0A2E4ECC4-F1
#
_entry.id   AF-A0A2E4ECC4-F1
#
_cell.length_a   1.000
_cell.length_b   1.000
_cell.length_c   1.000
_cell.angle_alpha   90.00
_cell.angle_beta   90.00
_cell.angle_gamma   90.00
#
_symmetry.space_group_name_H-M   'P 1'
#
loop_
_entity.id
_entity.type
_entity.pdbx_description
1 polymer ?
#
loop_
_entity_poly.entity_id
_entity_poly.type
_entity_poly.pdbx_seq_one_letter_code
_entity_poly.pdbx_strand_id
1 'polypeptide(L)'
;MSLLKKLGFVFEKPEKVEAVLPEEVRKKIEAMTSARRKVYRQDSIETAAMYAEWIPTDTFNTLCEFHNYLCVMWGSRKSGRLLNLCRNILDVEISTNEALMSGDVGEEEVVPELRLYESDRDNVLKILMWMCLLYPIPIKHYMKDPNTEENLTKKFNEWLLETKVVGKGAFDIIVAGVFDGSNTEPRENIILDIFADALRWEDAQFASANLNPEVMRTRLGKNPVFSVKARRDSKNNLSPVWLDILQGLKGREDFVDPLSSEEAEANAKNDGIS
;
A
#
# COMPACT_ATOMS: atom_id res chain seq x y z
N MET A 1 -35.13 -11.62 -4.70
CA MET A 1 -35.41 -12.81 -5.55
C MET A 1 -35.77 -12.34 -6.95
N SER A 2 -35.05 -12.77 -8.00
CA SER A 2 -35.29 -12.32 -9.38
C SER A 2 -36.54 -12.97 -9.99
N LEU A 3 -37.16 -12.27 -10.95
CA LEU A 3 -38.39 -12.65 -11.66
C LEU A 3 -38.30 -14.05 -12.30
N LEU A 4 -37.11 -14.46 -12.77
CA LEU A 4 -36.86 -15.73 -13.45
C LEU A 4 -36.99 -16.95 -12.53
N LYS A 5 -36.60 -16.83 -11.25
CA LYS A 5 -36.79 -17.90 -10.26
C LYS A 5 -38.26 -18.10 -9.89
N LYS A 6 -39.10 -17.05 -9.97
CA LYS A 6 -40.54 -17.15 -9.72
C LYS A 6 -41.30 -17.82 -10.87
N LEU A 7 -40.73 -17.87 -12.07
CA LEU A 7 -41.33 -18.48 -13.26
C LEU A 7 -40.89 -19.94 -13.49
N GLY A 8 -40.19 -20.57 -12.54
CA GLY A 8 -39.82 -21.99 -12.61
C GLY A 8 -38.62 -22.31 -13.50
N PHE A 9 -37.89 -21.30 -14.00
CA PHE A 9 -36.66 -21.54 -14.77
C PHE A 9 -35.54 -22.00 -13.84
N VAL A 10 -35.14 -23.26 -13.97
CA VAL A 10 -33.91 -23.80 -13.38
C VAL A 10 -32.80 -23.64 -14.41
N PHE A 11 -31.94 -22.65 -14.22
CA PHE A 11 -30.69 -22.58 -14.98
C PHE A 11 -29.71 -23.55 -14.33
N GLU A 12 -29.50 -24.70 -14.96
CA GLU A 12 -28.36 -25.54 -14.64
C GLU A 12 -27.09 -24.73 -14.89
N LYS A 13 -26.23 -24.67 -13.87
CA LYS A 13 -24.95 -23.98 -13.96
C LYS A 13 -24.18 -24.68 -15.08
N PRO A 14 -23.78 -24.00 -16.18
CA PRO A 14 -23.08 -24.67 -17.25
C PRO A 14 -21.86 -25.38 -16.66
N GLU A 15 -21.72 -26.68 -16.94
CA GLU A 15 -20.49 -27.40 -16.66
C GLU A 15 -19.34 -26.58 -17.26
N LYS A 16 -18.27 -26.39 -16.47
CA LYS A 16 -17.11 -25.58 -16.88
C LYS A 16 -16.69 -25.99 -18.30
N VAL A 17 -17.00 -25.14 -19.27
CA VAL A 17 -16.38 -25.22 -20.59
C VAL A 17 -14.96 -24.75 -20.36
N GLU A 18 -14.03 -25.69 -20.16
CA GLU A 18 -12.61 -25.40 -20.25
C GLU A 18 -12.34 -24.94 -21.69
N ALA A 19 -12.41 -23.63 -21.91
CA ALA A 19 -12.05 -23.04 -23.18
C ALA A 19 -10.55 -23.27 -23.39
N VAL A 20 -10.20 -24.32 -24.15
CA VAL A 20 -8.82 -24.53 -24.58
C VAL A 20 -8.47 -23.38 -25.51
N LEU A 21 -7.67 -22.44 -24.98
CA LEU A 21 -7.20 -21.29 -25.75
C LEU A 21 -6.41 -21.77 -26.96
N PRO A 22 -6.63 -21.21 -28.16
CA PRO A 22 -5.82 -21.51 -29.33
C PRO A 22 -4.32 -21.27 -29.04
N GLU A 23 -3.43 -22.13 -29.55
CA GLU A 23 -2.00 -22.08 -29.25
C GLU A 23 -1.36 -20.71 -29.55
N GLU A 24 -1.80 -20.03 -30.61
CA GLU A 24 -1.36 -18.68 -30.93
C GLU A 24 -1.78 -17.64 -29.89
N VAL A 25 -2.98 -17.79 -29.33
CA VAL A 25 -3.50 -16.92 -28.26
C VAL A 25 -2.74 -17.20 -26.97
N ARG A 26 -2.48 -18.46 -26.64
CA ARG A 26 -1.67 -18.85 -25.47
C ARG A 26 -0.26 -18.27 -25.57
N LYS A 27 0.42 -18.43 -26.70
CA LYS A 27 1.76 -17.85 -26.93
C LYS A 27 1.78 -16.32 -26.85
N LYS A 28 0.75 -15.64 -27.38
CA LYS A 28 0.61 -14.18 -27.25
C LYS A 28 0.42 -13.76 -25.79
N ILE A 29 -0.41 -14.46 -25.04
CA ILE A 29 -0.63 -14.20 -23.61
C ILE A 29 0.63 -14.45 -22.81
N GLU A 30 1.35 -15.54 -23.07
CA GLU A 30 2.63 -15.85 -22.42
C GLU A 30 3.69 -14.76 -22.70
N ALA A 31 3.79 -14.30 -23.96
CA ALA A 31 4.71 -13.22 -24.34
C ALA A 31 4.35 -11.89 -23.66
N MET A 32 3.07 -11.51 -23.64
CA MET A 32 2.60 -10.31 -22.94
C MET A 32 2.84 -10.41 -21.43
N THR A 33 2.57 -11.57 -20.84
CA THR A 33 2.81 -11.82 -19.42
C THR A 33 4.30 -11.75 -19.08
N SER A 34 5.16 -12.33 -19.90
CA SER A 34 6.62 -12.25 -19.75
C SER A 34 7.12 -10.81 -19.83
N ALA A 35 6.65 -10.04 -20.83
CA ALA A 35 6.99 -8.63 -20.97
C ALA A 35 6.55 -7.81 -19.75
N ARG A 36 5.31 -8.00 -19.27
CA ARG A 36 4.80 -7.35 -18.07
C ARG A 36 5.63 -7.70 -16.84
N ARG A 37 5.99 -8.98 -16.65
CA ARG A 37 6.84 -9.43 -15.53
C ARG A 37 8.20 -8.73 -15.52
N LYS A 38 8.82 -8.54 -16.69
CA LYS A 38 10.10 -7.82 -16.78
C LYS A 38 9.94 -6.35 -16.34
N VAL A 39 8.88 -5.68 -16.79
CA VAL A 39 8.58 -4.30 -16.39
C VAL A 39 8.33 -4.22 -14.88
N TYR A 40 7.51 -5.10 -14.31
CA TYR A 40 7.25 -5.14 -12.87
C TYR A 40 8.51 -5.41 -12.04
N ARG A 41 9.39 -6.30 -12.52
CA ARG A 41 10.66 -6.58 -11.83
C ARG A 41 11.58 -5.37 -11.86
N GLN A 42 11.66 -4.67 -12.98
CA GLN A 42 12.46 -3.45 -13.11
C GLN A 42 11.95 -2.36 -12.17
N ASP A 43 10.64 -2.09 -12.16
CA ASP A 43 10.02 -1.14 -11.23
C ASP A 43 10.26 -1.54 -9.76
N SER A 44 10.26 -2.84 -9.44
CA SER A 44 10.59 -3.32 -8.10
C SER A 44 12.05 -3.04 -7.71
N ILE A 45 12.99 -3.17 -8.65
CA ILE A 45 14.42 -2.85 -8.43
C ILE A 45 14.59 -1.35 -8.19
N GLU A 46 13.98 -0.52 -9.03
CA GLU A 46 14.06 0.94 -8.93
C GLU A 46 13.43 1.44 -7.63
N THR A 47 12.25 0.90 -7.29
CA THR A 47 11.55 1.20 -6.03
C THR A 47 12.40 0.81 -4.82
N ALA A 48 13.00 -0.38 -4.83
CA ALA A 48 13.86 -0.83 -3.74
C ALA A 48 15.12 0.03 -3.60
N ALA A 49 15.75 0.42 -4.71
CA ALA A 49 16.93 1.28 -4.70
C ALA A 49 16.61 2.67 -4.13
N MET A 50 15.49 3.27 -4.54
CA MET A 50 15.02 4.55 -4.02
C MET A 50 14.78 4.51 -2.50
N TYR A 51 14.06 3.50 -2.00
CA TYR A 51 13.87 3.35 -0.54
C TYR A 51 15.18 3.00 0.19
N ALA A 52 16.08 2.24 -0.44
CA ALA A 52 17.38 1.96 0.14
C ALA A 52 18.23 3.23 0.28
N GLU A 53 18.12 4.19 -0.63
CA GLU A 53 18.78 5.49 -0.49
C GLU A 53 18.16 6.34 0.63
N TRP A 54 16.82 6.36 0.74
CA TRP A 54 16.11 7.21 1.70
C TRP A 54 16.19 6.74 3.15
N ILE A 55 16.40 5.45 3.37
CA ILE A 55 16.45 4.86 4.70
C ILE A 55 17.91 4.61 5.07
N PRO A 56 18.52 5.34 6.03
CA PRO A 56 19.88 5.02 6.46
C PRO A 56 19.98 3.59 7.00
N THR A 57 21.08 2.90 6.69
CA THR A 57 21.27 1.50 7.08
C THR A 57 21.25 1.32 8.61
N ASP A 58 21.84 2.24 9.36
CA ASP A 58 21.85 2.17 10.84
C ASP A 58 20.44 2.31 11.44
N THR A 59 19.64 3.24 10.91
CA THR A 59 18.24 3.40 11.29
C THR A 59 17.42 2.16 10.94
N PHE A 60 17.64 1.60 9.75
CA PHE A 60 16.97 0.35 9.32
C PHE A 60 17.30 -0.82 10.24
N ASN A 61 18.57 -0.99 10.60
CA ASN A 61 19.03 -2.04 11.51
C ASN A 61 18.39 -1.90 12.89
N THR A 62 18.38 -0.68 13.42
CA THR A 62 17.77 -0.35 14.71
C THR A 62 16.28 -0.71 14.73
N LEU A 63 15.56 -0.39 13.65
CA LEU A 63 14.14 -0.73 13.51
C LEU A 63 13.91 -2.24 13.48
N CYS A 64 14.73 -2.96 12.71
CA CYS A 64 14.63 -4.43 12.60
C CYS A 64 14.86 -5.12 13.94
N GLU A 65 15.88 -4.68 14.69
CA GLU A 65 16.19 -5.19 16.02
C GLU A 65 15.09 -4.87 17.04
N PHE A 66 14.48 -3.69 16.96
CA PHE A 66 13.44 -3.27 17.90
C PHE A 66 12.12 -4.02 17.68
N HIS A 67 11.65 -4.10 16.44
CA HIS A 67 10.28 -4.58 16.15
C HIS A 67 10.20 -6.05 15.77
N ASN A 68 11.25 -6.59 15.12
CA ASN A 68 11.23 -7.87 14.40
C ASN A 68 10.13 -7.90 13.32
N TYR A 69 10.49 -7.48 12.09
CA TYR A 69 9.59 -7.34 10.96
C TYR A 69 9.21 -8.64 10.25
N LEU A 70 9.65 -9.81 10.71
CA LEU A 70 9.29 -11.10 10.12
C LEU A 70 7.81 -11.47 10.32
N CYS A 71 7.08 -10.79 11.21
CA CYS A 71 5.68 -11.09 11.48
C CYS A 71 4.80 -10.89 10.23
N VAL A 72 4.05 -11.91 9.82
CA VAL A 72 3.16 -11.81 8.64
C VAL A 72 2.05 -10.75 8.80
N MET A 73 1.52 -10.59 10.02
CA MET A 73 0.43 -9.64 10.28
C MET A 73 0.92 -8.21 10.54
N TRP A 74 2.04 -8.05 11.25
CA TRP A 74 2.50 -6.76 11.76
C TRP A 74 3.95 -6.44 11.36
N GLY A 75 4.46 -7.08 10.30
CA GLY A 75 5.84 -6.93 9.84
C GLY A 75 5.97 -6.19 8.52
N SER A 76 7.09 -6.41 7.83
CA SER A 76 7.51 -5.67 6.62
C SER A 76 6.47 -5.75 5.50
N ARG A 77 5.75 -6.86 5.40
CA ARG A 77 4.70 -7.05 4.41
C ARG A 77 3.54 -6.07 4.59
N LYS A 78 3.12 -5.79 5.82
CA LYS A 78 2.09 -4.77 6.09
C LYS A 78 2.60 -3.40 5.67
N SER A 79 3.84 -3.05 6.05
CA SER A 79 4.48 -1.81 5.62
C SER A 79 4.52 -1.68 4.09
N GLY A 80 4.90 -2.74 3.38
CA GLY A 80 4.99 -2.70 1.92
C GLY A 80 3.62 -2.59 1.23
N ARG A 81 2.60 -3.31 1.72
CA ARG A 81 1.23 -3.18 1.20
C ARG A 81 0.68 -1.78 1.41
N LEU A 82 0.84 -1.23 2.61
CA LEU A 82 0.44 0.14 2.92
C LEU A 82 1.13 1.15 2.02
N LEU A 83 2.45 1.00 1.80
CA LEU A 83 3.20 1.92 0.97
C LEU A 83 2.79 1.86 -0.52
N ASN A 84 2.49 0.67 -1.04
CA ASN A 84 1.94 0.52 -2.38
C ASN A 84 0.56 1.18 -2.52
N LEU A 85 -0.32 1.04 -1.53
CA LEU A 85 -1.61 1.74 -1.51
C LEU A 85 -1.42 3.25 -1.47
N CYS A 86 -0.54 3.74 -0.60
CA CYS A 86 -0.19 5.15 -0.49
C CYS A 86 0.34 5.71 -1.83
N ARG A 87 1.26 5.00 -2.50
CA ARG A 87 1.80 5.40 -3.81
C ARG A 87 0.71 5.48 -4.88
N ASN A 88 -0.18 4.49 -4.95
CA ASN A 88 -1.28 4.50 -5.90
C ASN A 88 -2.23 5.68 -5.69
N ILE A 89 -2.55 6.03 -4.44
CA ILE A 89 -3.39 7.19 -4.14
C ILE A 89 -2.65 8.46 -4.55
N LEU A 90 -1.39 8.61 -4.15
CA LEU A 90 -0.54 9.75 -4.51
C LEU A 90 -0.48 9.98 -6.03
N ASP A 91 -0.28 8.91 -6.81
CA ASP A 91 -0.26 8.96 -8.29
C ASP A 91 -1.55 9.54 -8.86
N VAL A 92 -2.69 9.12 -8.31
CA VAL A 92 -4.01 9.61 -8.76
C VAL A 92 -4.23 11.05 -8.32
N GLU A 93 -3.82 11.43 -7.11
CA GLU A 93 -3.94 12.82 -6.65
C GLU A 93 -3.11 13.77 -7.54
N ILE A 94 -1.86 13.41 -7.85
CA ILE A 94 -0.98 14.20 -8.71
C ILE A 94 -1.55 14.30 -10.13
N SER A 95 -1.79 13.15 -10.79
CA SER A 95 -2.28 13.14 -12.18
C SER A 95 -3.62 13.84 -12.36
N THR A 96 -4.53 13.74 -11.38
CA THR A 96 -5.80 14.48 -11.42
C THR A 96 -5.58 15.98 -11.29
N ASN A 97 -4.68 16.43 -10.40
CA ASN A 97 -4.36 17.86 -10.27
C ASN A 97 -3.69 18.43 -11.52
N GLU A 98 -2.81 17.66 -12.16
CA GLU A 98 -2.16 18.07 -13.41
C GLU A 98 -3.14 18.18 -14.57
N ALA A 99 -4.07 17.22 -14.70
CA ALA A 99 -5.14 17.27 -15.69
C ALA A 99 -6.11 18.45 -15.50
N LEU A 100 -6.34 18.86 -14.24
CA LEU A 100 -7.09 20.08 -13.93
C LEU A 100 -6.35 21.34 -14.38
N MET A 101 -5.01 21.37 -14.23
CA MET A 101 -4.21 22.51 -14.68
C MET A 101 -4.08 22.62 -16.20
N SER A 102 -4.16 21.51 -16.93
CA SER A 102 -4.17 21.51 -18.40
C SER A 102 -5.53 21.89 -19.02
N GLY A 103 -6.58 22.04 -18.19
CA GLY A 103 -7.93 22.38 -18.65
C GLY A 103 -8.72 21.18 -19.18
N ASP A 104 -8.26 19.95 -18.91
CA ASP A 104 -8.87 18.71 -19.40
C ASP A 104 -10.07 18.26 -18.55
N VAL A 105 -10.28 18.86 -17.37
CA VAL A 105 -11.35 18.51 -16.41
C VAL A 105 -11.88 19.77 -15.71
N GLY A 106 -13.17 19.80 -15.35
CA GLY A 106 -13.80 20.95 -14.66
C GLY A 106 -13.35 21.11 -13.19
N GLU A 107 -13.27 22.36 -12.71
CA GLU A 107 -12.66 22.77 -11.43
C GLU A 107 -13.36 22.32 -10.12
N GLU A 108 -14.45 21.55 -10.16
CA GLU A 108 -15.44 21.59 -9.07
C GLU A 108 -15.13 20.83 -7.75
N GLU A 109 -13.98 20.17 -7.55
CA GLU A 109 -13.79 19.37 -6.30
C GLU A 109 -12.39 19.41 -5.67
N VAL A 110 -11.73 20.56 -5.53
CA VAL A 110 -10.48 20.62 -4.74
C VAL A 110 -10.30 21.94 -4.00
N VAL A 111 -10.03 21.85 -2.70
CA VAL A 111 -9.46 22.94 -1.90
C VAL A 111 -8.05 23.20 -2.43
N PRO A 112 -7.74 24.38 -3.00
CA PRO A 112 -6.46 24.66 -3.67
C PRO A 112 -5.22 24.32 -2.83
N GLU A 113 -5.32 24.47 -1.50
CA GLU A 113 -4.26 24.26 -0.52
C GLU A 113 -3.91 22.78 -0.27
N LEU A 114 -4.69 21.83 -0.79
CA LEU A 114 -4.47 20.38 -0.63
C LEU A 114 -4.00 19.70 -1.93
N ARG A 115 -3.63 20.49 -2.95
CA ARG A 115 -3.17 19.95 -4.24
C ARG A 115 -1.72 19.48 -4.15
N LEU A 116 -1.49 18.27 -4.62
CA LEU A 116 -0.16 17.68 -4.82
C LEU A 116 0.18 17.68 -6.30
N TYR A 117 1.44 17.95 -6.61
CA TYR A 117 2.01 17.91 -7.96
C TYR A 117 3.20 16.95 -8.00
N GLU A 118 3.72 16.67 -9.20
CA GLU A 118 4.88 15.81 -9.36
C GLU A 118 6.11 16.32 -8.59
N SER A 119 6.26 17.64 -8.41
CA SER A 119 7.31 18.25 -7.59
C SER A 119 7.26 17.86 -6.10
N ASP A 120 6.08 17.44 -5.61
CA ASP A 120 5.87 17.07 -4.21
C ASP A 120 6.11 15.58 -3.95
N ARG A 121 6.13 14.76 -5.02
CA ARG A 121 6.13 13.29 -4.97
C ARG A 121 7.17 12.74 -4.00
N ASP A 122 8.44 13.11 -4.16
CA ASP A 122 9.53 12.53 -3.38
C ASP A 122 9.39 12.85 -1.89
N ASN A 123 9.02 14.09 -1.56
CA ASN A 123 8.87 14.51 -0.17
C ASN A 123 7.68 13.82 0.50
N VAL A 124 6.54 13.75 -0.20
CA VAL A 124 5.34 13.08 0.29
C VAL A 124 5.58 11.58 0.43
N LEU A 125 6.21 10.95 -0.56
CA LEU A 125 6.49 9.52 -0.55
C LEU A 125 7.48 9.14 0.56
N LYS A 126 8.49 9.97 0.87
CA LYS A 126 9.37 9.79 2.02
C LYS A 126 8.60 9.79 3.34
N ILE A 127 7.67 10.73 3.52
CA ILE A 127 6.83 10.79 4.73
C ILE A 127 5.96 9.53 4.84
N LEU A 128 5.27 9.15 3.76
CA LEU A 128 4.41 7.97 3.72
C LEU A 128 5.21 6.68 3.95
N MET A 129 6.41 6.57 3.38
CA MET A 129 7.33 5.45 3.62
C MET A 129 7.66 5.31 5.12
N TRP A 130 8.02 6.40 5.79
CA TRP A 130 8.30 6.37 7.23
C TRP A 130 7.06 6.00 8.05
N MET A 131 5.89 6.56 7.74
CA MET A 131 4.63 6.17 8.39
C MET A 131 4.38 4.66 8.23
N CYS A 132 4.53 4.12 7.01
CA CYS A 132 4.29 2.72 6.73
C CYS A 132 5.26 1.79 7.48
N LEU A 133 6.54 2.19 7.63
CA LEU A 133 7.52 1.41 8.39
C LEU A 133 7.24 1.43 9.90
N LEU A 134 6.83 2.57 10.45
CA LEU A 134 6.63 2.74 11.89
C LEU A 134 5.26 2.28 12.39
N TYR A 135 4.21 2.40 11.58
CA TYR A 135 2.82 2.10 11.96
C TYR A 135 2.60 0.69 12.56
N PRO A 136 3.27 -0.39 12.10
CA PRO A 136 3.10 -1.70 12.72
C PRO A 136 3.66 -1.80 14.14
N ILE A 137 4.57 -0.90 14.54
CA ILE A 137 5.24 -0.94 15.85
C ILE A 137 4.26 -0.66 16.99
N PRO A 138 3.50 0.46 17.02
CA PRO A 138 2.52 0.70 18.07
C PRO A 138 1.50 -0.42 18.25
N ILE A 139 1.01 -1.02 17.16
CA ILE A 139 0.00 -2.09 17.21
C ILE A 139 0.47 -3.26 18.11
N LYS A 140 1.75 -3.62 18.01
CA LYS A 140 2.35 -4.68 18.83
C LYS A 140 2.59 -4.24 20.27
N HIS A 141 2.91 -2.98 20.49
CA HIS A 141 3.29 -2.42 21.79
C HIS A 141 2.08 -2.05 22.66
N TYR A 142 0.97 -1.59 22.08
CA TYR A 142 -0.26 -1.28 22.82
C TYR A 142 -0.83 -2.50 23.55
N MET A 143 -0.52 -3.72 23.11
CA MET A 143 -0.90 -4.94 23.83
C MET A 143 -0.11 -5.16 25.13
N LYS A 144 0.98 -4.41 25.36
CA LYS A 144 1.97 -4.66 26.42
C LYS A 144 2.20 -3.47 27.35
N ASP A 145 2.02 -2.24 26.86
CA ASP A 145 2.34 -1.02 27.62
C ASP A 145 1.26 0.06 27.42
N PRO A 146 0.60 0.54 28.49
CA PRO A 146 -0.36 1.64 28.40
C PRO A 146 0.27 2.99 28.00
N ASN A 147 1.58 3.19 28.19
CA ASN A 147 2.31 4.43 27.81
C ASN A 147 3.00 4.31 26.44
N THR A 148 2.53 3.41 25.58
CA THR A 148 3.15 3.08 24.28
C THR A 148 3.42 4.32 23.43
N GLU A 149 2.47 5.25 23.34
CA GLU A 149 2.58 6.41 22.46
C GLU A 149 3.70 7.36 22.86
N GLU A 150 3.77 7.74 24.14
CA GLU A 150 4.84 8.62 24.65
C GLU A 150 6.22 7.96 24.48
N ASN A 151 6.32 6.68 24.84
CA ASN A 151 7.57 5.92 24.76
C ASN A 151 8.06 5.75 23.33
N LEU A 152 7.17 5.43 22.39
CA LEU A 152 7.51 5.27 20.98
C LEU A 152 7.78 6.61 20.30
N THR A 153 7.06 7.68 20.65
CA THR A 153 7.33 9.02 20.10
C THR A 153 8.75 9.48 20.45
N LYS A 154 9.21 9.23 21.68
CA LYS A 154 10.60 9.48 22.09
C LYS A 154 11.59 8.70 21.24
N LYS A 155 11.36 7.39 21.04
CA LYS A 155 12.22 6.54 20.20
C LYS A 155 12.24 6.99 18.74
N PHE A 156 11.09 7.34 18.17
CA PHE A 156 11.02 7.81 16.79
C PHE A 156 11.74 9.15 16.64
N ASN A 157 11.71 10.01 17.65
CA ASN A 157 12.46 11.26 17.68
C ASN A 157 13.97 10.99 17.59
N GLU A 158 14.49 10.11 18.45
CA GLU A 158 15.88 9.67 18.44
C GLU A 158 16.28 9.10 17.07
N TRP A 159 15.44 8.22 16.49
CA TRP A 159 15.77 7.53 15.24
C TRP A 159 15.67 8.39 13.99
N LEU A 160 14.79 9.38 13.97
CA LEU A 160 14.46 10.14 12.76
C LEU A 160 14.82 11.63 12.83
N LEU A 161 14.58 12.29 13.97
CA LEU A 161 14.76 13.74 14.08
C LEU A 161 16.16 14.10 14.56
N GLU A 162 16.65 13.46 15.63
CA GLU A 162 17.99 13.73 16.18
C GLU A 162 19.10 13.30 15.21
N THR A 163 18.88 12.19 14.51
CA THR A 163 19.73 11.69 13.41
C THR A 163 19.59 12.49 12.12
N LYS A 164 18.68 13.48 12.07
CA LYS A 164 18.41 14.35 10.91
C LYS A 164 17.99 13.61 9.65
N VAL A 165 17.36 12.43 9.81
CA VAL A 165 16.78 11.67 8.70
C VAL A 165 15.56 12.38 8.14
N VAL A 166 14.79 13.05 9.01
CA VAL A 166 13.66 13.91 8.61
C VAL A 166 13.71 15.24 9.36
N GLY A 167 13.12 16.28 8.75
CA GLY A 167 12.92 17.57 9.43
C GLY A 167 11.74 17.54 10.40
N LYS A 168 11.67 18.53 11.31
CA LYS A 168 10.62 18.62 12.34
C LYS A 168 9.20 18.58 11.78
N GLY A 169 8.91 19.34 10.72
CA GLY A 169 7.59 19.33 10.09
C GLY A 169 7.19 17.96 9.55
N ALA A 170 8.12 17.24 8.89
CA ALA A 170 7.86 15.89 8.42
C ALA A 170 7.68 14.91 9.59
N PHE A 171 8.49 15.04 10.65
CA PHE A 171 8.37 14.22 11.85
C PHE A 171 6.99 14.34 12.51
N ASP A 172 6.48 15.56 12.66
CA ASP A 172 5.18 15.81 13.28
C ASP A 172 4.03 15.15 12.49
N ILE A 173 4.10 15.22 11.16
CA ILE A 173 3.13 14.54 10.28
C ILE A 173 3.28 13.02 10.41
N ILE A 174 4.51 12.47 10.43
CA ILE A 174 4.75 11.03 10.59
C ILE A 174 4.13 10.52 11.89
N VAL A 175 4.38 11.19 13.02
CA VAL A 175 3.84 10.80 14.33
C VAL A 175 2.31 10.84 14.32
N ALA A 176 1.71 11.92 13.80
CA ALA A 176 0.25 12.02 13.67
C ALA A 176 -0.33 10.91 12.78
N GLY A 177 0.31 10.55 11.67
CA GLY A 177 -0.12 9.43 10.84
C GLY A 177 -0.01 8.08 11.56
N VAL A 178 1.07 7.86 12.31
CA VAL A 178 1.34 6.59 12.99
C VAL A 178 0.40 6.33 14.17
N PHE A 179 0.07 7.34 14.96
CA PHE A 179 -0.78 7.18 16.16
C PHE A 179 -2.25 7.56 15.92
N ASP A 180 -2.49 8.61 15.13
CA ASP A 180 -3.84 9.17 14.91
C ASP A 180 -4.38 8.93 13.48
N GLY A 181 -3.69 8.14 12.65
CA GLY A 181 -4.03 7.97 11.23
C GLY A 181 -5.49 7.61 10.94
N SER A 182 -6.21 6.97 11.86
CA SER A 182 -7.64 6.66 11.72
C SER A 182 -8.59 7.77 12.21
N ASN A 183 -8.09 8.67 13.05
CA ASN A 183 -8.86 9.64 13.85
C ASN A 183 -8.61 11.10 13.47
N THR A 184 -7.62 11.38 12.62
CA THR A 184 -7.34 12.73 12.08
C THR A 184 -8.56 13.34 11.42
N GLU A 185 -8.74 14.67 11.51
CA GLU A 185 -9.85 15.34 10.83
C GLU A 185 -9.67 15.27 9.30
N PRO A 186 -10.72 14.94 8.52
CA PRO A 186 -10.61 14.85 7.08
C PRO A 186 -10.21 16.19 6.44
N ARG A 187 -9.36 16.15 5.40
CA ARG A 187 -9.01 17.31 4.56
C ARG A 187 -8.24 18.43 5.25
N GLU A 188 -7.61 18.17 6.40
CA GLU A 188 -6.65 19.13 6.98
C GLU A 188 -5.24 18.96 6.38
N ASN A 189 -4.86 17.72 6.03
CA ASN A 189 -3.57 17.40 5.46
C ASN A 189 -3.69 16.22 4.48
N ILE A 190 -3.37 16.48 3.22
CA ILE A 190 -3.50 15.48 2.16
C ILE A 190 -2.62 14.24 2.37
N ILE A 191 -1.47 14.36 3.04
CA ILE A 191 -0.60 13.22 3.34
C ILE A 191 -1.27 12.30 4.38
N LEU A 192 -1.88 12.89 5.40
CA LEU A 192 -2.64 12.15 6.41
C LEU A 192 -3.89 11.51 5.80
N ASP A 193 -4.56 12.19 4.85
CA ASP A 193 -5.70 11.64 4.13
C ASP A 193 -5.31 10.44 3.26
N ILE A 194 -4.18 10.52 2.53
CA ILE A 194 -3.62 9.40 1.77
C ILE A 194 -3.38 8.20 2.70
N PHE A 195 -2.71 8.45 3.83
CA PHE A 195 -2.38 7.38 4.78
C PHE A 195 -3.64 6.78 5.42
N ALA A 196 -4.60 7.61 5.84
CA ALA A 196 -5.87 7.19 6.41
C ALA A 196 -6.68 6.29 5.46
N ASP A 197 -6.75 6.66 4.19
CA ASP A 197 -7.45 5.85 3.18
C ASP A 197 -6.71 4.52 2.91
N ALA A 198 -5.37 4.54 2.88
CA ALA A 198 -4.56 3.33 2.76
C ALA A 198 -4.79 2.37 3.94
N LEU A 199 -4.85 2.87 5.18
CA LEU A 199 -5.18 2.08 6.37
C LEU A 199 -6.56 1.43 6.27
N ARG A 200 -7.58 2.19 5.86
CA ARG A 200 -8.96 1.68 5.69
C ARG A 200 -9.02 0.55 4.67
N TRP A 201 -8.32 0.70 3.54
CA TRP A 201 -8.23 -0.38 2.55
C TRP A 201 -7.47 -1.59 3.03
N GLU A 202 -6.45 -1.40 3.87
CA GLU A 202 -5.76 -2.50 4.52
C GLU A 202 -6.71 -3.28 5.44
N ASP A 203 -7.37 -2.60 6.37
CA ASP A 203 -8.26 -3.22 7.36
C ASP A 203 -9.46 -3.94 6.72
N ALA A 204 -10.02 -3.38 5.64
CA ALA A 204 -11.13 -3.99 4.90
C ALA A 204 -10.80 -5.37 4.29
N GLN A 205 -9.52 -5.73 4.17
CA GLN A 205 -9.09 -7.03 3.67
C GLN A 205 -9.41 -8.14 4.67
N PHE A 206 -9.30 -7.83 5.97
CA PHE A 206 -9.46 -8.78 7.06
C PHE A 206 -10.86 -8.77 7.68
N ALA A 207 -11.53 -7.61 7.69
CA ALA A 207 -12.81 -7.45 8.36
C ALA A 207 -14.04 -7.94 7.56
N SER A 208 -13.87 -8.39 6.31
CA SER A 208 -14.98 -8.71 5.37
C SER A 208 -15.99 -7.58 5.12
N ALA A 209 -15.77 -6.39 5.68
CA ALA A 209 -16.63 -5.23 5.59
C ALA A 209 -16.57 -4.59 4.20
N ASN A 210 -17.69 -4.03 3.76
CA ASN A 210 -17.71 -3.16 2.58
C ASN A 210 -17.16 -1.79 3.00
N LEU A 211 -16.18 -1.28 2.25
CA LEU A 211 -15.71 0.09 2.39
C LEU A 211 -16.84 1.04 2.00
N ASN A 212 -17.21 1.96 2.89
CA ASN A 212 -18.10 3.06 2.55
C ASN A 212 -17.28 4.16 1.86
N PRO A 213 -17.54 4.50 0.59
CA PRO A 213 -16.82 5.59 -0.09
C PRO A 213 -16.95 6.94 0.62
N GLU A 214 -18.02 7.18 1.39
CA GLU A 214 -18.25 8.44 2.11
C GLU A 214 -17.24 8.71 3.22
N VAL A 215 -16.62 7.66 3.78
CA VAL A 215 -15.58 7.82 4.81
C VAL A 215 -14.17 7.95 4.24
N MET A 216 -14.02 7.76 2.93
CA MET A 216 -12.76 7.88 2.21
C MET A 216 -12.52 9.35 1.85
N ARG A 217 -11.28 9.78 1.97
CA ARG A 217 -10.92 11.21 1.96
C ARG A 217 -10.35 11.65 0.62
N THR A 218 -9.61 10.75 -0.03
CA THR A 218 -8.93 10.94 -1.32
C THR A 218 -9.82 10.57 -2.51
N ARG A 219 -9.45 11.02 -3.70
CA ARG A 219 -10.17 10.75 -4.96
C ARG A 219 -10.17 9.27 -5.29
N LEU A 220 -9.01 8.63 -5.19
CA LEU A 220 -8.91 7.18 -5.42
C LEU A 220 -9.65 6.41 -4.33
N GLY A 221 -9.57 6.89 -3.08
CA GLY A 221 -10.33 6.38 -1.93
C GLY A 221 -11.83 6.23 -2.23
N LYS A 222 -12.42 7.29 -2.77
CA LYS A 222 -13.85 7.34 -3.13
C LYS A 222 -14.20 6.54 -4.37
N ASN A 223 -13.23 6.05 -5.13
CA ASN A 223 -13.49 5.29 -6.35
C ASN A 223 -13.96 3.86 -6.01
N PRO A 224 -15.21 3.48 -6.35
CA PRO A 224 -15.76 2.18 -6.00
C PRO A 224 -15.09 1.02 -6.76
N VAL A 225 -14.65 1.26 -8.00
CA VAL A 225 -13.97 0.24 -8.82
C VAL A 225 -12.60 -0.08 -8.25
N PHE A 226 -11.85 0.95 -7.85
CA PHE A 226 -10.55 0.77 -7.22
C PHE A 226 -10.69 0.07 -5.87
N SER A 227 -11.66 0.44 -5.04
CA SER A 227 -11.91 -0.22 -3.75
C SER A 227 -12.17 -1.74 -3.90
N VAL A 228 -12.92 -2.15 -4.93
CA VAL A 228 -13.14 -3.58 -5.24
C VAL A 228 -11.85 -4.27 -5.69
N LYS A 229 -11.07 -3.61 -6.57
CA LYS A 229 -9.80 -4.14 -7.07
C LYS A 229 -8.76 -4.25 -5.96
N ALA A 230 -8.56 -3.20 -5.17
CA ALA A 230 -7.63 -3.16 -4.04
C ALA A 230 -7.92 -4.28 -3.03
N ARG A 231 -9.21 -4.52 -2.72
CA ARG A 231 -9.61 -5.63 -1.84
C ARG A 231 -9.25 -7.01 -2.42
N ARG A 232 -9.44 -7.21 -3.72
CA ARG A 232 -9.11 -8.48 -4.39
C ARG A 232 -7.61 -8.68 -4.49
N ASP A 233 -6.91 -7.68 -5.03
CA ASP A 233 -5.50 -7.78 -5.34
C ASP A 233 -4.66 -7.80 -4.05
N SER A 234 -5.09 -7.15 -2.95
CA SER A 234 -4.33 -7.16 -1.70
C SER A 234 -4.43 -8.47 -0.89
N LYS A 235 -5.48 -9.28 -1.10
CA LYS A 235 -5.51 -10.66 -0.58
C LYS A 235 -4.47 -11.55 -1.25
N ASN A 236 -4.09 -11.21 -2.49
CA ASN A 236 -3.18 -11.99 -3.31
C ASN A 236 -1.76 -11.40 -3.35
N ASN A 237 -1.62 -10.09 -3.09
CA ASN A 237 -0.36 -9.35 -3.11
C ASN A 237 0.23 -9.25 -1.68
N LEU A 238 0.40 -10.41 -1.04
CA LEU A 238 0.82 -10.52 0.36
C LEU A 238 2.27 -10.05 0.58
N SER A 239 3.10 -10.01 -0.46
CA SER A 239 4.51 -9.59 -0.38
C SER A 239 4.93 -8.79 -1.63
N PRO A 240 5.07 -7.46 -1.54
CA PRO A 240 5.69 -6.68 -2.61
C PRO A 240 7.13 -7.11 -2.86
N VAL A 241 7.44 -7.51 -4.10
CA VAL A 241 8.77 -8.01 -4.54
C VAL A 241 9.92 -7.04 -4.21
N TRP A 242 9.65 -5.73 -4.16
CA TRP A 242 10.66 -4.73 -3.81
C TRP A 242 11.17 -4.86 -2.36
N LEU A 243 10.40 -5.45 -1.44
CA LEU A 243 10.83 -5.66 -0.05
C LEU A 243 11.98 -6.67 0.03
N ASP A 244 11.91 -7.75 -0.74
CA ASP A 244 12.97 -8.78 -0.80
C ASP A 244 14.27 -8.18 -1.34
N ILE A 245 14.16 -7.30 -2.35
CA ILE A 245 15.30 -6.59 -2.91
C ILE A 245 15.85 -5.58 -1.89
N LEU A 246 14.99 -4.82 -1.22
CA LEU A 246 15.38 -3.85 -0.19
C LEU A 246 16.13 -4.55 0.96
N GLN A 247 15.62 -5.70 1.42
CA GLN A 247 16.28 -6.54 2.41
C GLN A 247 17.72 -6.88 1.97
N GLY A 248 17.90 -7.34 0.73
CA GLY A 248 19.21 -7.64 0.17
C GLY A 248 20.12 -6.41 0.09
N LEU A 249 19.60 -5.26 -0.36
CA LEU A 249 20.34 -4.00 -0.41
C LEU A 249 20.77 -3.50 0.98
N LYS A 250 20.01 -3.84 2.03
CA LYS A 250 20.31 -3.50 3.42
C LYS A 250 21.19 -4.52 4.13
N GLY A 251 21.51 -5.64 3.47
CA GLY A 251 22.33 -6.71 4.06
C GLY A 251 21.67 -7.38 5.27
N ARG A 252 20.34 -7.48 5.26
CA ARG A 252 19.56 -8.15 6.30
C ARG A 252 18.93 -9.43 5.76
N GLU A 253 18.56 -10.33 6.64
CA GLU A 253 17.82 -11.57 6.32
C GLU A 253 16.55 -11.73 7.16
N ASP A 254 16.31 -10.79 8.08
CA ASP A 254 15.27 -10.81 9.10
C ASP A 254 14.23 -9.69 8.90
N PHE A 255 14.15 -9.11 7.70
CA PHE A 255 13.17 -8.09 7.37
C PHE A 255 11.92 -8.70 6.71
N VAL A 256 12.10 -9.60 5.74
CA VAL A 256 11.05 -10.35 5.04
C VAL A 256 11.36 -11.83 5.16
N ASP A 257 10.38 -12.63 5.58
CA ASP A 257 10.48 -14.09 5.56
C ASP A 257 10.41 -14.60 4.11
N PRO A 258 11.47 -15.24 3.58
CA PRO A 258 11.52 -15.72 2.21
C PRO A 258 10.56 -16.89 1.93
N LEU A 259 10.36 -17.79 2.91
CA LEU A 259 9.57 -19.01 2.71
C LEU A 259 8.09 -18.68 2.48
N SER A 260 7.55 -17.77 3.29
CA SER A 260 6.19 -17.27 3.07
C SER A 260 6.09 -16.36 1.84
N SER A 261 7.21 -15.94 1.22
CA SER A 261 7.22 -15.10 0.00
C SER A 261 7.03 -15.99 -1.23
N GLU A 262 7.76 -17.10 -1.30
CA GLU A 262 7.61 -18.12 -2.34
C GLU A 262 6.21 -18.77 -2.34
N GLU A 263 5.67 -19.09 -1.17
CA GLU A 263 4.30 -19.62 -1.04
C GLU A 263 3.24 -18.60 -1.48
N ALA A 264 3.43 -17.30 -1.21
CA ALA A 264 2.55 -16.24 -1.67
C ALA A 264 2.63 -16.04 -3.20
N GLU A 265 3.83 -16.03 -3.77
CA GLU A 265 4.04 -15.96 -5.23
C GLU A 265 3.49 -17.19 -5.96
N ALA A 266 3.62 -18.38 -5.37
CA ALA A 266 3.05 -19.60 -5.91
C ALA A 266 1.51 -19.56 -5.96
N ASN A 267 0.89 -18.97 -4.94
CA ASN A 267 -0.56 -18.75 -4.93
C ASN A 267 -1.00 -17.71 -5.97
N ALA A 268 -0.20 -16.67 -6.23
CA ALA A 268 -0.49 -15.67 -7.27
C ALA A 268 -0.51 -16.25 -8.71
N LYS A 269 0.15 -17.39 -8.95
CA LYS A 269 0.09 -18.10 -10.25
C LYS A 269 -1.24 -18.84 -10.49
N ASN A 270 -2.05 -19.07 -9.45
CA ASN A 270 -3.35 -19.76 -9.54
C ASN A 270 -4.52 -18.80 -9.79
N ASP A 271 -4.27 -17.50 -9.94
CA ASP A 271 -5.27 -16.42 -9.88
C ASP A 271 -6.01 -16.12 -11.19
N GLY A 272 -5.99 -17.03 -12.17
CA GLY A 272 -6.85 -16.92 -13.35
C GLY A 272 -6.60 -15.68 -14.23
N ILE A 273 -5.43 -15.06 -14.14
CA ILE A 273 -4.80 -14.44 -15.31
C ILE A 273 -3.97 -15.53 -15.98
N SER A 274 -4.69 -16.45 -16.64
CA SER A 274 -4.20 -17.34 -17.70
C SER A 274 -4.98 -17.01 -18.96
#